data_AF-A0A6J4IW73-F1
#
_entry.id   AF-A0A6J4IW73-F1
#
_cell.length_a   1.000
_cell.length_b   1.000
_cell.length_c   1.000
_cell.angle_alpha   90.00
_cell.angle_beta   90.00
_cell.angle_gamma   90.00
#
_symmetry.space_group_name_H-M   'P 1'
#
loop_
_entity.id
_entity.type
_entity.pdbx_description
1 polymer ?
#
loop_
_entity_poly.entity_id
_entity_poly.type
_entity_poly.pdbx_seq_one_letter_code
_entity_poly.pdbx_strand_id
1 'polypeptide(L)'
;MRVMTADIAHLLAAARADGRRRVLGIVGGPGAGKSTLAASLAGPEVAVVGMDGWHLANSVLDRLGRRERKGAPDTFDAAGYVAFLARARSR
;
A
#
# COMPACT_ATOMS: atom_id res chain seq x y z
N MET A 1 3.00 9.75 -13.53
CA MET A 1 2.82 8.29 -13.68
C MET A 1 1.35 7.96 -13.44
N ARG A 2 0.56 7.81 -14.51
CA ARG A 2 -0.88 7.51 -14.47
C ARG A 2 -1.04 6.08 -15.00
N VAL A 3 -1.21 5.13 -14.10
CA VAL A 3 -1.54 3.74 -14.46
C VAL A 3 -3.04 3.73 -14.76
N MET A 4 -3.43 3.44 -16.01
CA MET A 4 -4.84 3.26 -16.36
C MET A 4 -5.29 1.85 -15.95
N THR A 5 -6.59 1.65 -15.75
CA THR A 5 -7.17 0.36 -15.33
C THR A 5 -6.81 -0.82 -16.25
N ALA A 6 -6.59 -0.57 -17.55
CA ALA A 6 -6.10 -1.56 -18.51
C ALA A 6 -4.70 -2.11 -18.15
N ASP A 7 -3.86 -1.29 -17.54
CA ASP A 7 -2.50 -1.69 -17.15
C ASP A 7 -2.53 -2.66 -15.96
N ILE A 8 -3.50 -2.54 -15.07
CA ILE A 8 -3.62 -3.40 -13.88
C ILE A 8 -4.01 -4.82 -14.28
N ALA A 9 -4.97 -4.98 -15.19
CA ALA A 9 -5.37 -6.30 -15.69
C ALA A 9 -4.19 -7.02 -16.36
N HIS A 10 -3.39 -6.28 -17.14
CA HIS A 10 -2.18 -6.83 -17.75
C HIS A 10 -1.13 -7.24 -16.73
N LEU A 11 -0.87 -6.41 -15.71
CA LEU A 11 0.06 -6.73 -14.62
C LEU A 11 -0.35 -7.99 -13.84
N LEU A 12 -1.65 -8.16 -13.60
CA LEU A 12 -2.22 -9.34 -12.93
C LEU A 12 -2.11 -10.59 -13.80
N ALA A 13 -2.47 -10.50 -15.08
CA ALA A 13 -2.35 -11.62 -16.02
C ALA A 13 -0.90 -12.10 -16.13
N ALA A 14 0.04 -11.16 -16.26
CA ALA A 14 1.46 -11.49 -16.30
C ALA A 14 1.95 -12.14 -14.99
N ALA A 15 1.37 -11.81 -13.82
CA ALA A 15 1.80 -12.36 -12.53
C ALA A 15 1.32 -13.80 -12.34
N ARG A 16 0.14 -14.11 -12.91
CA ARG A 16 -0.38 -15.48 -12.95
C ARG A 16 0.42 -16.35 -13.90
N ALA A 17 0.84 -15.80 -15.04
CA ALA A 17 1.55 -16.57 -16.07
C ALA A 17 2.91 -17.10 -15.62
N ASP A 18 3.67 -16.33 -14.83
CA ASP A 18 5.00 -16.75 -14.34
C ASP A 18 4.98 -17.28 -12.89
N GLY A 19 3.82 -17.26 -12.23
CA GLY A 19 3.63 -17.68 -10.84
C GLY A 19 4.40 -16.84 -9.82
N ARG A 20 4.95 -15.68 -10.21
CA ARG A 20 5.77 -14.84 -9.32
C ARG A 20 4.90 -13.89 -8.52
N ARG A 21 5.16 -13.81 -7.23
CA ARG A 21 4.53 -12.78 -6.38
C ARG A 21 4.99 -11.39 -6.79
N ARG A 22 4.05 -10.45 -6.89
CA ARG A 22 4.29 -9.04 -7.20
C ARG A 22 3.64 -8.14 -6.17
N VAL A 23 4.22 -6.96 -6.01
CA VAL A 23 3.67 -5.90 -5.17
C VAL A 23 3.23 -4.77 -6.10
N LEU A 24 1.96 -4.39 -6.03
CA LEU A 24 1.39 -3.28 -6.78
C LEU A 24 1.07 -2.12 -5.82
N GLY A 25 1.71 -0.97 -6.03
CA GLY A 25 1.40 0.26 -5.30
C GLY A 25 0.24 1.02 -5.95
N ILE A 26 -0.82 1.30 -5.18
CA ILE A 26 -1.95 2.15 -5.62
C ILE A 26 -1.86 3.48 -4.86
N VAL A 27 -1.55 4.57 -5.57
CA VAL A 27 -1.32 5.90 -5.00
C VAL A 27 -2.27 6.95 -5.60
N GLY A 28 -2.48 8.05 -4.88
CA GLY A 28 -3.42 9.11 -5.28
C GLY A 28 -3.98 9.88 -4.07
N GLY A 29 -4.52 11.08 -4.34
CA GLY A 29 -5.04 11.96 -3.30
C GLY A 29 -6.21 11.36 -2.49
N PRO A 30 -6.58 11.97 -1.36
CA PRO A 30 -7.81 11.63 -0.64
C PRO A 30 -9.04 11.65 -1.56
N GLY A 31 -9.99 10.74 -1.37
CA GLY A 31 -11.19 10.64 -2.21
C GLY A 31 -10.98 10.09 -3.64
N ALA A 32 -9.74 9.85 -4.09
CA ALA A 32 -9.46 9.39 -5.45
C ALA A 32 -9.89 7.94 -5.78
N GLY A 33 -10.63 7.26 -4.90
CA GLY A 33 -11.15 5.91 -5.16
C GLY A 33 -10.13 4.75 -5.03
N LYS A 34 -8.94 4.98 -4.45
CA LYS A 34 -7.89 3.95 -4.29
C LYS A 34 -8.38 2.70 -3.57
N SER A 35 -9.09 2.87 -2.45
CA SER A 35 -9.61 1.76 -1.66
C SER A 35 -10.70 1.00 -2.40
N THR A 36 -11.52 1.71 -3.20
CA THR A 36 -12.53 1.11 -4.08
C THR A 36 -11.86 0.23 -5.15
N LEU A 37 -10.83 0.76 -5.82
CA LEU A 37 -10.05 0.01 -6.80
C LEU A 37 -9.37 -1.21 -6.14
N ALA A 38 -8.66 -1.01 -5.03
CA ALA A 38 -7.99 -2.10 -4.31
C ALA A 38 -8.97 -3.21 -3.90
N ALA A 39 -10.14 -2.85 -3.36
CA ALA A 39 -11.17 -3.81 -3.00
C ALA A 39 -11.69 -4.60 -4.22
N SER A 40 -11.84 -3.94 -5.38
CA SER A 40 -12.27 -4.63 -6.62
C SER A 40 -11.24 -5.65 -7.15
N LEU A 41 -9.97 -5.54 -6.74
CA LEU A 41 -8.90 -6.46 -7.12
C LEU A 41 -8.69 -7.60 -6.11
N ALA A 42 -9.29 -7.51 -4.92
CA ALA A 42 -9.11 -8.50 -3.86
C ALA A 42 -9.68 -9.88 -4.26
N GLY A 43 -9.01 -10.95 -3.84
CA GLY A 43 -9.43 -12.31 -4.11
C GLY A 43 -8.45 -13.35 -3.53
N PRO A 44 -8.67 -14.65 -3.78
CA PRO A 44 -7.84 -15.72 -3.21
C PRO A 44 -6.33 -15.57 -3.49
N GLU A 45 -5.97 -14.97 -4.63
CA GLU A 45 -4.59 -14.77 -5.06
C GLU A 45 -4.07 -13.35 -4.82
N VAL A 46 -4.92 -12.44 -4.34
CA VAL A 46 -4.60 -11.01 -4.19
C VAL A 46 -4.95 -10.54 -2.79
N ALA A 47 -3.90 -10.27 -2.00
CA ALA A 47 -4.04 -9.64 -0.69
C ALA A 47 -3.96 -8.11 -0.82
N VAL A 48 -4.91 -7.41 -0.21
CA VAL A 48 -4.92 -5.95 -0.13
C VAL A 48 -4.39 -5.52 1.22
N VAL A 49 -3.39 -4.64 1.22
CA VAL A 49 -2.74 -4.13 2.43
C VAL A 49 -2.73 -2.61 2.39
N GLY A 50 -3.41 -1.98 3.35
CA GLY A 50 -3.43 -0.53 3.49
C GLY A 50 -2.18 0.01 4.16
N MET A 51 -1.63 1.12 3.67
CA MET A 51 -0.47 1.79 4.28
C MET A 51 -0.77 2.32 5.70
N ASP A 52 -2.04 2.49 6.06
CA ASP A 52 -2.45 3.07 7.35
C ASP A 52 -1.98 2.26 8.56
N GLY A 53 -1.67 0.97 8.38
CA GLY A 53 -1.09 0.11 9.41
C GLY A 53 0.32 0.51 9.86
N TRP A 54 0.99 1.41 9.13
CA TRP A 54 2.33 1.92 9.46
C TRP A 54 2.32 3.33 10.03
N HIS A 55 1.17 3.89 10.41
CA HIS A 55 1.19 5.10 11.22
C HIS A 55 1.88 4.82 12.56
N LEU A 56 2.70 5.77 13.01
CA LEU A 56 3.19 5.75 14.38
C LEU A 56 1.99 5.81 15.35
N ALA A 57 2.13 5.12 16.48
CA ALA A 57 1.12 5.14 17.53
C ALA A 57 0.85 6.57 18.00
N ASN A 58 -0.40 6.86 18.38
CA ASN A 58 -0.79 8.20 18.82
C ASN A 58 0.12 8.71 19.95
N SER A 59 0.43 7.86 20.94
CA SER A 59 1.34 8.19 22.04
C SER A 59 2.76 8.56 21.59
N VAL A 60 3.25 7.97 20.51
CA VAL A 60 4.54 8.33 19.91
C VAL A 60 4.44 9.69 19.23
N LEU A 61 3.35 9.94 18.49
CA LEU A 61 3.11 11.22 17.83
C LEU A 61 2.92 12.36 18.83
N ASP A 62 2.26 12.12 19.96
CA ASP A 62 2.08 13.10 21.04
C ASP A 62 3.43 13.50 21.62
N ARG A 63 4.28 12.51 21.95
CA ARG A 63 5.65 12.75 22.44
C ARG A 63 6.53 13.49 21.42
N LEU A 64 6.30 13.28 20.13
CA LEU A 64 7.02 13.97 19.05
C LEU A 64 6.42 15.35 18.70
N GLY A 65 5.28 15.73 19.29
CA GLY A 65 4.58 16.98 18.95
C GLY A 65 3.98 17.00 17.54
N ARG A 66 3.61 15.84 17.00
CA ARG A 66 3.18 15.66 15.58
C ARG A 66 1.74 15.17 15.42
N ARG A 67 0.98 15.09 16.52
CA ARG A 67 -0.38 14.53 16.52
C ARG A 67 -1.29 15.15 15.47
N GLU A 68 -1.27 16.48 15.38
CA GLU A 68 -2.10 17.28 14.47
C GLU A 68 -1.76 17.10 12.99
N ARG A 69 -0.61 16.50 12.69
CA ARG A 69 -0.13 16.28 11.31
C ARG A 69 -0.18 14.81 10.91
N LYS A 70 -0.93 13.97 11.63
CA LYS A 70 -1.07 12.54 11.32
C LYS A 70 -1.48 12.36 9.85
N GLY A 71 -0.71 11.55 9.13
CA GLY A 71 -0.83 11.38 7.68
C GLY A 71 0.27 12.10 6.88
N ALA A 72 1.07 12.97 7.50
CA ALA A 72 2.29 13.51 6.91
C ALA A 72 3.40 12.42 6.85
N PRO A 73 4.36 12.49 5.91
CA PRO A 73 5.38 11.45 5.72
C PRO A 73 6.16 11.08 6.99
N ASP A 74 6.42 12.06 7.84
CA ASP A 74 7.18 11.94 9.07
C ASP A 74 6.36 11.41 10.27
N THR A 75 5.13 10.96 10.01
CA THR A 75 4.22 10.32 10.99
C THR A 75 4.04 8.81 10.77
N PHE A 76 4.81 8.24 9.84
CA PHE A 76 4.81 6.81 9.52
C PHE A 76 6.12 6.13 9.92
N ASP A 77 6.04 4.85 10.26
CA ASP A 77 7.18 3.95 10.29
C ASP A 77 7.55 3.50 8.88
N ALA A 78 8.29 4.36 8.17
CA ALA A 78 8.76 4.09 6.81
C ALA A 78 9.69 2.88 6.74
N ALA A 79 10.54 2.66 7.76
CA ALA A 79 11.46 1.54 7.80
C ALA A 79 10.72 0.21 7.95
N GLY A 80 9.73 0.15 8.85
CA GLY A 80 8.84 -1.00 9.00
C GLY A 80 8.05 -1.31 7.74
N TYR A 81 7.60 -0.28 7.01
CA TYR A 81 6.89 -0.45 5.74
C TYR A 81 7.80 -1.05 4.65
N VAL A 82 9.01 -0.51 4.48
CA VAL A 82 10.00 -1.04 3.51
C VAL A 82 10.37 -2.50 3.86
N ALA A 83 10.60 -2.80 5.13
CA ALA A 83 10.91 -4.15 5.59
C ALA A 83 9.75 -5.12 5.33
N PHE A 84 8.51 -4.66 5.51
CA PHE A 84 7.32 -5.43 5.15
C PHE A 84 7.26 -5.71 3.63
N LEU A 85 7.42 -4.70 2.78
CA LEU A 85 7.37 -4.87 1.32
C LEU A 85 8.44 -5.85 0.82
N ALA A 86 9.66 -5.78 1.37
CA ALA A 86 10.72 -6.72 1.05
C ALA A 86 10.33 -8.16 1.36
N ARG A 87 9.77 -8.41 2.57
CA ARG A 87 9.28 -9.74 2.96
C ARG A 87 8.11 -10.20 2.11
N ALA A 88 7.13 -9.31 1.89
CA ALA A 88 5.93 -9.58 1.10
C ALA A 88 6.26 -9.95 -0.34
N ARG A 89 7.35 -9.44 -0.92
CA ARG A 89 7.79 -9.82 -2.28
C ARG A 89 8.54 -11.16 -2.32
N SER A 90 9.24 -11.53 -1.25
CA SER A 90 10.20 -12.65 -1.22
C SER A 90 9.64 -14.01 -0.77
N ARG A 91 8.44 -14.01 -0.19
CA ARG A 91 7.71 -15.19 0.28
C ARG A 91 6.40 -15.29 -0.46
#